data_AF-A0A950TRE2-F1
#
_entry.id   AF-A0A950TRE2-F1
#
_cell.length_a   1.000
_cell.length_b   1.000
_cell.length_c   1.000
_cell.angle_alpha   90.00
_cell.angle_beta   90.00
_cell.angle_gamma   90.00
#
_symmetry.space_group_name_H-M   'P 1'
#
loop_
_entity.id
_entity.type
_entity.pdbx_description
1 polymer ?
#
loop_
_entity_poly.entity_id
_entity_poly.type
_entity_poly.pdbx_seq_one_letter_code
_entity_poly.pdbx_strand_id
1 'polypeptide(L)'
;MANRIMTTHVGSLIRPPKFVEILHRLENKEPVEPGLYEKTLTEAVAEVVRQQAEANVDIVSDGEFGKGRNWAFYVHGRLSGLHTRPMTPEEAKDPLASV
;
A
#
# COMPACT_ATOMS: atom_id res chain seq x y z
N MET A 1 -27.25 -11.43 21.51
CA MET A 1 -27.62 -11.60 20.09
C MET A 1 -26.76 -10.65 19.26
N ALA A 2 -26.03 -11.16 18.28
CA ALA A 2 -25.37 -10.32 17.28
C ALA A 2 -26.44 -9.82 16.30
N ASN A 3 -26.99 -8.63 16.57
CA ASN A 3 -28.19 -8.14 15.90
C ASN A 3 -27.93 -7.43 14.56
N ARG A 4 -26.71 -7.56 14.01
CA ARG A 4 -26.32 -7.05 12.68
C ARG A 4 -25.11 -7.81 12.14
N ILE A 5 -25.01 -7.87 10.81
CA ILE A 5 -23.83 -8.39 10.10
C ILE A 5 -22.71 -7.34 10.21
N MET A 6 -21.51 -7.76 10.60
CA MET A 6 -20.34 -6.88 10.62
C MET A 6 -19.80 -6.65 9.20
N THR A 7 -19.45 -5.41 8.88
CA THR A 7 -18.91 -4.99 7.59
C THR A 7 -17.40 -4.78 7.66
N THR A 8 -16.72 -5.12 6.57
CA THR A 8 -15.30 -4.87 6.35
C THR A 8 -15.01 -4.86 4.85
N HIS A 9 -13.76 -4.62 4.46
CA HIS A 9 -13.28 -4.66 3.08
C HIS A 9 -11.92 -5.35 2.99
N VAL A 10 -11.45 -5.61 1.78
CA VAL A 10 -10.29 -6.48 1.51
C VAL A 10 -8.91 -5.80 1.65
N GLY A 11 -8.84 -4.60 2.22
CA GLY A 11 -7.58 -3.87 2.42
C GLY A 11 -7.47 -2.60 1.59
N SER A 12 -6.72 -2.62 0.48
CA SER A 12 -6.26 -1.40 -0.22
C SER A 12 -7.36 -0.36 -0.47
N LEU A 13 -7.05 0.90 -0.17
CA LEU A 13 -7.89 2.07 -0.44
C LEU A 13 -7.14 3.10 -1.32
N ILE A 14 -7.85 4.13 -1.78
CA ILE A 14 -7.26 5.21 -2.58
C ILE A 14 -6.31 6.03 -1.69
N ARG A 15 -5.03 6.12 -2.10
CA ARG A 15 -4.02 6.90 -1.38
C ARG A 15 -4.30 8.40 -1.49
N PRO A 16 -4.18 9.18 -0.41
CA PRO A 16 -4.34 10.63 -0.46
C PRO A 16 -3.30 11.28 -1.39
N PRO A 17 -3.65 12.35 -2.13
CA PRO A 17 -2.74 13.01 -3.07
C PRO A 17 -1.39 13.41 -2.46
N LYS A 18 -1.40 13.94 -1.22
CA LYS A 18 -0.19 14.32 -0.48
C LYS A 18 0.79 13.14 -0.29
N PHE A 19 0.27 11.94 -0.07
CA PHE A 19 1.11 10.76 0.10
C PHE A 19 1.60 10.22 -1.25
N VAL A 20 0.77 10.29 -2.30
CA VAL A 20 1.16 9.94 -3.67
C VAL A 20 2.34 10.79 -4.16
N GLU A 21 2.35 12.08 -3.86
CA GLU A 21 3.46 12.97 -4.22
C GLU A 21 4.80 12.50 -3.60
N ILE A 22 4.80 12.11 -2.33
CA ILE A 22 5.99 11.57 -1.66
C ILE A 22 6.44 10.27 -2.32
N LEU A 23 5.50 9.37 -2.65
CA LEU A 23 5.83 8.12 -3.34
C LEU A 23 6.49 8.39 -4.70
N HIS A 24 5.99 9.33 -5.48
CA HIS A 24 6.59 9.72 -6.76
C HIS A 24 8.02 10.26 -6.59
N ARG A 25 8.25 11.11 -5.59
CA ARG A 25 9.60 11.62 -5.29
C ARG A 25 10.57 10.49 -4.95
N LEU A 26 10.14 9.54 -4.12
CA LEU A 26 10.95 8.36 -3.77
C LEU A 26 11.24 7.49 -5.01
N GLU A 27 10.26 7.29 -5.89
CA GLU A 27 10.43 6.52 -7.14
C GLU A 27 11.40 7.20 -8.12
N ASN A 28 11.32 8.53 -8.22
CA ASN A 28 12.22 9.34 -9.05
C ASN A 28 13.60 9.55 -8.43
N LYS A 29 13.85 9.00 -7.22
CA LYS A 29 15.08 9.20 -6.44
C LYS A 29 15.36 10.68 -6.12
N GLU A 30 14.30 11.45 -5.97
CA GLU A 30 14.39 12.84 -5.54
C GLU A 30 14.59 12.92 -4.02
N PRO A 31 15.28 13.96 -3.52
CA PRO A 31 15.45 14.14 -2.07
C PRO A 31 14.09 14.25 -1.38
N VAL A 32 13.93 13.58 -0.25
CA VAL A 32 12.76 13.68 0.63
C VAL A 32 13.28 13.96 2.04
N GLU A 33 12.66 14.92 2.73
CA GLU A 33 13.06 15.28 4.10
C GLU A 33 13.00 14.04 5.01
N PRO A 34 14.02 13.82 5.86
CA PRO A 34 14.01 12.71 6.81
C PRO A 34 12.75 12.69 7.67
N GLY A 35 12.08 11.54 7.76
CA GLY A 35 10.85 11.39 8.55
C GLY A 35 9.57 11.91 7.89
N LEU A 36 9.65 12.60 6.74
CA LEU A 36 8.45 13.13 6.06
C LEU A 36 7.53 12.00 5.56
N TYR A 37 8.12 10.89 5.12
CA TYR A 37 7.38 9.71 4.70
C TYR A 37 6.56 9.12 5.85
N GLU A 38 7.21 8.84 6.98
CA GLU A 38 6.59 8.22 8.17
C GLU A 38 5.51 9.13 8.75
N LYS A 39 5.79 10.44 8.83
CA LYS A 39 4.81 11.42 9.28
C LYS A 39 3.57 11.44 8.39
N THR A 40 3.77 11.55 7.07
CA THR A 40 2.64 11.64 6.13
C THR A 40 1.85 10.32 6.05
N LEU A 41 2.54 9.18 6.13
CA LEU A 41 1.89 7.87 6.22
C LEU A 41 1.01 7.78 7.48
N THR A 42 1.53 8.19 8.62
CA THR A 42 0.81 8.18 9.90
C THR A 42 -0.45 9.06 9.84
N GLU A 43 -0.31 10.29 9.31
CA GLU A 43 -1.43 11.20 9.09
C GLU A 43 -2.49 10.60 8.15
N ALA A 44 -2.05 10.00 7.04
CA ALA A 44 -2.94 9.38 6.05
C ALA A 44 -3.69 8.17 6.60
N VAL A 45 -3.02 7.32 7.38
CA VAL A 45 -3.63 6.14 8.02
C VAL A 45 -4.66 6.58 9.07
N ALA A 46 -4.33 7.57 9.89
CA ALA A 46 -5.28 8.10 10.89
C ALA A 46 -6.55 8.64 10.22
N GLU A 47 -6.39 9.39 9.13
CA GLU A 47 -7.51 9.96 8.38
C GLU A 47 -8.37 8.89 7.69
N VAL A 48 -7.76 7.91 7.02
CA VAL A 48 -8.56 6.87 6.34
C VAL A 48 -9.29 5.96 7.33
N VAL A 49 -8.71 5.69 8.51
CA VAL A 49 -9.38 4.96 9.59
C VAL A 49 -10.57 5.75 10.11
N ARG A 50 -10.43 7.07 10.29
CA ARG A 50 -11.54 7.96 10.67
C ARG A 50 -12.68 7.91 9.64
N GLN A 51 -12.35 8.04 8.35
CA GLN A 51 -13.34 7.99 7.26
C GLN A 51 -14.07 6.65 7.17
N GLN A 52 -13.37 5.54 7.38
CA GLN A 52 -14.00 4.21 7.43
C GLN A 52 -14.98 4.07 8.60
N ALA A 53 -14.61 4.56 9.79
CA ALA A 53 -15.48 4.55 10.96
C ALA A 53 -16.73 5.42 10.72
N GLU A 54 -16.58 6.60 10.12
CA GLU A 54 -17.69 7.48 9.73
C GLU A 54 -18.60 6.86 8.66
N ALA A 55 -18.04 6.02 7.80
CA ALA A 55 -18.78 5.22 6.83
C ALA A 55 -19.45 3.97 7.43
N ASN A 56 -19.35 3.74 8.74
CA ASN A 56 -19.86 2.54 9.45
C ASN A 56 -19.23 1.22 8.99
N VAL A 57 -17.93 1.24 8.66
CA VAL A 57 -17.13 0.02 8.53
C VAL A 57 -16.77 -0.49 9.93
N ASP A 58 -17.14 -1.73 10.24
CA ASP A 58 -16.97 -2.28 11.59
C ASP A 58 -15.54 -2.71 11.92
N ILE A 59 -14.89 -3.32 10.93
CA ILE A 59 -13.50 -3.75 11.03
C ILE A 59 -12.74 -2.99 9.95
N VAL A 60 -12.09 -1.91 10.38
CA VAL A 60 -11.31 -1.00 9.53
C VAL A 60 -9.92 -1.57 9.24
N SER A 61 -9.27 -1.06 8.19
CA SER A 61 -7.86 -1.33 7.88
C SER A 61 -7.06 -0.04 7.70
N ASP A 62 -5.74 -0.16 7.58
CA ASP A 62 -4.83 0.96 7.31
C ASP A 62 -4.88 1.45 5.85
N GLY A 63 -5.78 0.90 5.02
CA GLY A 63 -5.88 1.19 3.59
C GLY A 63 -4.68 0.71 2.77
N GLU A 64 -3.78 -0.07 3.36
CA GLU A 64 -2.51 -0.55 2.78
C GLU A 64 -1.57 0.54 2.27
N PHE A 65 -1.65 1.76 2.81
CA PHE A 65 -0.83 2.88 2.36
C PHE A 65 0.66 2.61 2.55
N GLY A 66 1.04 1.86 3.59
CA GLY A 66 2.43 1.45 3.82
C GLY A 66 2.99 0.45 2.79
N LYS A 67 2.12 -0.20 1.99
CA LYS A 67 2.52 -1.25 1.02
C LYS A 67 3.01 -0.70 -0.33
N GLY A 68 3.66 0.47 -0.31
CA GLY A 68 4.32 1.09 -1.46
C GLY A 68 3.50 1.03 -2.75
N ARG A 69 4.13 0.63 -3.86
CA ARG A 69 3.48 0.41 -5.17
C ARG A 69 2.67 -0.87 -5.26
N ASN A 70 3.14 -1.95 -4.64
CA ASN A 70 2.58 -3.29 -4.80
C ASN A 70 2.83 -4.10 -3.53
N TRP A 71 1.78 -4.76 -3.03
CA TRP A 71 1.87 -5.65 -1.87
C TRP A 71 2.87 -6.80 -2.08
N ALA A 72 3.00 -7.32 -3.31
CA ALA A 72 3.93 -8.41 -3.62
C ALA A 72 5.39 -7.94 -3.52
N PHE A 73 5.69 -6.69 -3.89
CA PHE A 73 7.05 -6.14 -3.77
C PHE A 73 7.35 -5.61 -2.36
N TYR A 74 6.33 -5.40 -1.52
CA TYR A 74 6.51 -4.97 -0.13
C TYR A 74 7.41 -5.93 0.67
N VAL A 75 7.35 -7.24 0.38
CA VAL A 75 8.17 -8.27 1.05
C VAL A 75 9.62 -8.29 0.55
N HIS A 76 9.89 -7.85 -0.69
CA HIS A 76 11.24 -7.88 -1.27
C HIS A 76 12.23 -7.03 -0.48
N GLY A 77 11.79 -5.89 0.08
CA GLY A 77 12.63 -5.03 0.90
C GLY A 77 12.76 -5.47 2.37
N ARG A 78 12.09 -6.54 2.79
CA ARG A 78 11.99 -6.97 4.20
C ARG A 78 12.52 -8.37 4.47
N LEU A 79 12.64 -9.19 3.42
CA LEU A 79 13.17 -10.54 3.51
C LEU A 79 14.55 -10.59 2.86
N SER A 80 15.50 -11.22 3.53
CA SER A 80 16.80 -11.56 2.94
C SER A 80 16.71 -12.86 2.13
N GLY A 81 17.66 -13.08 1.23
CA GLY A 81 17.73 -14.29 0.39
C GLY A 81 16.78 -14.31 -0.81
N LEU A 82 16.00 -13.24 -1.03
CA LEU A 82 15.22 -13.04 -2.25
C LEU A 82 16.07 -12.34 -3.32
N HIS A 83 16.05 -12.88 -4.54
CA HIS A 83 16.72 -12.29 -5.69
C HIS A 83 15.78 -12.24 -6.87
N THR A 84 15.80 -11.13 -7.61
CA THR A 84 15.12 -11.04 -8.90
C THR A 84 15.99 -11.70 -9.98
N ARG A 85 15.35 -12.33 -10.96
CA ARG A 85 16.00 -12.79 -12.18
C ARG A 85 15.26 -12.25 -13.40
N PRO A 86 15.92 -12.11 -14.54
CA PRO A 86 15.22 -11.87 -15.79
C PRO A 86 14.16 -12.95 -16.05
N MET A 87 13.02 -12.55 -16.59
CA MET A 87 12.07 -13.50 -17.16
C MET A 87 12.71 -14.21 -18.36
N THR A 88 12.39 -15.49 -18.52
CA THR A 88 12.69 -16.21 -19.75
C THR A 88 11.79 -15.72 -20.89
N PRO A 89 12.16 -15.94 -22.16
CA PRO A 89 11.31 -15.58 -23.29
C PRO A 89 9.93 -16.23 -23.28
N GLU A 90 9.78 -17.39 -22.63
CA GLU A 90 8.48 -18.07 -22.50
C GLU A 90 7.62 -17.43 -21.41
N GLU A 91 8.22 -17.11 -20.25
CA GLU A 91 7.52 -16.42 -19.15
C GLU A 91 7.06 -15.02 -19.56
N ALA A 92 7.83 -14.34 -20.43
CA ALA A 92 7.46 -13.03 -20.96
C ALA A 92 6.21 -13.06 -21.88
N LYS A 93 5.76 -14.25 -22.29
CA LYS A 93 4.51 -14.40 -23.07
C LYS A 93 3.27 -14.48 -22.20
N ASP A 94 3.41 -14.68 -20.89
CA ASP A 94 2.28 -14.73 -19.97
C ASP A 94 1.66 -13.33 -19.85
N PRO A 95 0.38 -13.12 -20.24
CA PRO A 95 -0.26 -11.82 -20.12
C PRO A 95 -0.48 -11.36 -18.67
N LEU A 96 -0.29 -12.25 -17.69
CA LEU A 96 -0.35 -11.97 -16.26
C LEU A 96 1.02 -11.75 -15.63
N ALA A 97 2.10 -11.88 -16.41
CA ALA A 97 3.45 -11.56 -15.97
C ALA A 97 3.51 -10.09 -15.51
N SER A 98 3.69 -9.89 -14.20
CA SER A 98 3.88 -8.55 -13.64
C SER A 98 5.31 -8.09 -13.92
N VAL A 99 5.46 -7.11 -14.80
CA VAL A 99 6.71 -6.36 -15.01
C VAL A 99 6.98 -5.37 -13.88
#